data_AF-A0A527J3Z2-F1
#
_entry.id   AF-A0A527J3Z2-F1
#
_cell.length_a   1.000
_cell.length_b   1.000
_cell.length_c   1.000
_cell.angle_alpha   90.00
_cell.angle_beta   90.00
_cell.angle_gamma   90.00
#
_symmetry.space_group_name_H-M   'P 1'
#
loop_
_entity.id
_entity.type
_entity.pdbx_description
1 polymer ?
#
loop_
_entity_poly.entity_id
_entity_poly.type
_entity_poly.pdbx_seq_one_letter_code
_entity_poly.pdbx_strand_id
1 'polypeptide(L)' 'MTEFNLVEWRLERRLETRPTARVVALAAAAAAAVLVCSLLFAAAGASPRAAFEALLKGSFGSSRAAGETLVKATP' A
#
# COMPACT_ATOMS: atom_id res chain seq x y z
N MET A 1 -27.33 41.45 16.80
CA MET A 1 -27.41 40.34 15.84
C MET A 1 -25.98 40.05 15.42
N THR A 2 -25.38 39.03 16.01
CA THR A 2 -23.98 38.66 15.78
C THR A 2 -23.95 37.73 14.59
N GLU A 3 -23.51 38.24 13.44
CA GLU A 3 -23.32 37.48 12.21
C GLU A 3 -22.20 36.45 12.43
N PHE A 4 -22.58 35.20 12.71
CA PHE A 4 -21.66 34.06 12.67
C PHE A 4 -21.30 33.80 11.19
N ASN A 5 -20.12 34.27 10.77
CA ASN A 5 -19.59 33.96 9.46
C ASN A 5 -19.15 32.48 9.44
N LEU A 6 -20.04 31.61 8.95
CA LEU A 6 -19.85 30.15 8.93
C LEU A 6 -19.07 29.64 7.71
N VAL A 7 -18.46 30.52 6.90
CA VAL A 7 -17.85 30.17 5.60
C VAL A 7 -16.45 30.76 5.43
N GLU A 8 -15.59 30.60 6.44
CA GLU A 8 -14.15 30.89 6.31
C GLU A 8 -13.28 29.62 6.40
N TRP A 9 -13.83 28.46 6.06
CA TRP A 9 -13.04 27.25 5.78
C TRP A 9 -12.58 27.26 4.33
N ARG A 10 -11.61 28.12 4.02
CA ARG A 10 -10.95 28.12 2.70
C ARG A 10 -9.94 26.98 2.69
N LEU A 11 -10.36 25.83 2.16
CA LEU A 11 -9.51 24.63 2.02
C LEU A 11 -8.41 24.90 0.98
N GLU A 12 -7.30 25.51 1.39
CA GLU A 12 -6.13 25.67 0.54
C GLU A 12 -5.32 24.36 0.53
N ARG A 13 -5.07 23.83 -0.68
CA ARG A 13 -4.19 22.68 -0.86
C ARG A 13 -2.78 23.05 -0.41
N ARG A 14 -2.30 22.45 0.68
CA ARG A 14 -0.87 22.54 1.02
C ARG A 14 -0.06 21.85 -0.08
N LEU A 15 0.69 22.64 -0.84
CA LEU A 15 1.62 22.15 -1.87
C LEU A 15 2.81 21.41 -1.23
N GLU A 16 3.29 21.90 -0.08
CA GLU A 16 4.33 21.25 0.72
C GLU A 16 3.74 20.11 1.55
N THR A 17 4.08 18.88 1.16
CA THR A 17 3.65 17.68 1.88
C THR A 17 4.67 17.37 2.98
N ARG A 18 4.21 17.23 4.22
CA ARG A 18 5.10 16.85 5.33
C ARG A 18 5.75 15.49 5.04
N PRO A 19 7.05 15.30 5.33
CA PRO A 19 7.73 14.02 5.06
C PRO A 19 7.06 12.84 5.78
N THR A 20 6.53 13.06 6.98
CA THR A 20 5.75 12.07 7.71
C THR A 20 4.47 11.65 6.99
N ALA A 21 3.75 12.60 6.38
CA ALA A 21 2.54 12.31 5.62
C ALA A 21 2.86 11.43 4.39
N ARG A 22 4.04 11.60 3.79
CA ARG A 22 4.49 10.76 2.67
C ARG A 22 4.76 9.32 3.10
N VAL A 23 5.42 9.12 4.24
CA VAL A 23 5.66 7.77 4.79
C VAL A 23 4.35 7.09 5.18
N VAL A 24 3.44 7.82 5.83
CA VAL A 24 2.11 7.30 6.20
C VAL A 24 1.30 6.95 4.96
N ALA A 25 1.33 7.78 3.91
CA ALA A 25 0.65 7.48 2.66
C ALA A 25 1.19 6.21 1.98
N LEU A 26 2.51 6.01 1.98
CA LEU A 26 3.14 4.78 1.49
C LEU A 26 2.71 3.56 2.30
N ALA A 27 2.72 3.65 3.63
CA ALA A 27 2.28 2.55 4.49
C ALA A 27 0.79 2.23 4.29
N ALA A 28 -0.06 3.25 4.15
CA ALA A 28 -1.48 3.09 3.88
C ALA A 28 -1.73 2.45 2.51
N ALA A 29 -0.99 2.85 1.48
CA ALA A 29 -1.07 2.25 0.15
C ALA A 29 -0.65 0.78 0.17
N ALA A 30 0.44 0.45 0.87
CA ALA A 30 0.89 -0.94 1.04
C ALA A 30 -0.16 -1.79 1.77
N ALA A 31 -0.74 -1.28 2.85
CA ALA A 31 -1.81 -1.96 3.58
C ALA A 31 -3.05 -2.18 2.69
N ALA A 32 -3.46 -1.17 1.92
CA ALA A 32 -4.57 -1.29 0.98
C ALA A 32 -4.30 -2.36 -0.10
N ALA A 33 -3.09 -2.41 -0.65
CA ALA A 33 -2.71 -3.45 -1.60
C ALA A 33 -2.80 -4.86 -1.00
N VAL A 34 -2.31 -5.05 0.23
CA VAL A 34 -2.42 -6.33 0.95
C VAL A 34 -3.88 -6.73 1.18
N LEU A 35 -4.75 -5.78 1.54
CA LEU A 35 -6.17 -6.03 1.73
C LEU A 35 -6.85 -6.47 0.42
N VAL A 36 -6.59 -5.76 -0.68
CA VAL A 36 -7.13 -6.11 -2.00
C VAL A 36 -6.67 -7.51 -2.42
N CYS A 37 -5.39 -7.81 -2.31
CA CYS A 37 -4.85 -9.14 -2.62
C CYS A 37 -5.44 -10.23 -1.72
N SER A 38 -5.60 -9.95 -0.41
CA SER A 38 -6.24 -10.89 0.51
C SER A 38 -7.66 -11.22 0.10
N LEU A 39 -8.42 -10.22 -0.36
CA LEU A 39 -9.78 -10.41 -0.84
C LEU A 39 -9.80 -11.25 -2.13
N LEU A 40 -8.84 -11.04 -3.04
CA LEU A 40 -8.69 -11.89 -4.22
C LEU A 40 -8.40 -13.35 -3.86
N PHE A 41 -7.49 -13.60 -2.91
CA PHE A 41 -7.21 -14.97 -2.46
C PHE A 41 -8.43 -15.62 -1.80
N ALA A 42 -9.14 -14.88 -0.96
CA ALA A 42 -10.37 -15.36 -0.34
C ALA A 42 -11.45 -15.69 -1.39
N ALA A 43 -11.62 -14.83 -2.41
CA ALA A 43 -12.53 -15.06 -3.52
C ALA A 43 -12.15 -16.30 -4.36
N ALA A 44 -10.86 -16.62 -4.45
CA ALA A 44 -10.34 -17.82 -5.09
C ALA A 44 -10.43 -19.08 -4.20
N GLY A 45 -10.96 -18.98 -2.97
CA GLY A 45 -11.05 -20.08 -2.01
C GLY A 45 -9.72 -20.43 -1.33
N ALA A 46 -8.68 -19.63 -1.52
CA ALA A 46 -7.39 -19.79 -0.84
C ALA A 46 -7.39 -19.01 0.48
N SER A 47 -6.75 -19.55 1.52
CA SER A 47 -6.55 -18.79 2.75
C SER A 47 -5.49 -17.69 2.50
N PRO A 48 -5.80 -16.39 2.76
CA PRO A 48 -4.89 -15.30 2.43
C PRO A 48 -3.51 -15.46 3.07
N ARG A 49 -3.48 -15.95 4.32
CA ARG A 49 -2.24 -16.17 5.06
C ARG A 49 -1.33 -17.20 4.38
N ALA A 50 -1.88 -18.35 3.96
CA ALA A 50 -1.10 -19.37 3.28
C ALA A 50 -0.68 -18.93 1.87
N ALA A 51 -1.53 -18.16 1.18
CA ALA A 51 -1.21 -17.61 -0.13
C ALA A 51 -0.02 -16.63 -0.06
N PHE A 52 -0.01 -15.71 0.92
CA PHE A 52 1.13 -14.82 1.14
C PHE A 52 2.39 -15.57 1.59
N GLU A 53 2.26 -16.60 2.44
CA GLU A 53 3.39 -17.43 2.85
C GLU A 53 4.00 -18.18 1.65
N ALA A 54 3.14 -18.75 0.80
CA ALA A 54 3.56 -19.42 -0.43
C ALA A 54 4.21 -18.45 -1.42
N LEU A 55 3.68 -17.23 -1.56
CA LEU A 55 4.30 -16.18 -2.38
C LEU A 55 5.69 -15.82 -1.86
N LEU A 56 5.83 -15.56 -0.56
CA LEU A 56 7.13 -15.24 0.03
C LEU A 56 8.13 -16.39 -0.15
N LYS A 57 7.67 -17.63 0.04
CA LYS A 57 8.49 -18.82 -0.17
C LYS A 57 8.80 -19.08 -1.64
N GLY A 58 7.95 -18.68 -2.56
CA GLY A 58 8.18 -18.80 -4.00
C GLY A 58 9.15 -17.74 -4.53
N SER A 59 8.90 -16.46 -4.20
CA SER A 59 9.69 -15.34 -4.72
C SER A 59 11.06 -15.19 -4.04
N PHE A 60 11.15 -15.52 -2.74
CA PHE A 60 12.40 -15.38 -1.95
C PHE A 60 12.93 -16.70 -1.39
N GLY A 61 12.33 -17.86 -1.71
CA GLY A 61 12.75 -19.15 -1.13
C GLY A 61 14.12 -19.64 -1.57
N SER A 62 14.76 -19.00 -2.56
CA SER A 62 16.16 -19.26 -2.90
C SER A 62 16.87 -17.97 -3.32
N SER A 63 18.19 -17.92 -3.09
CA SER A 63 19.05 -16.82 -3.56
C SER A 63 18.97 -16.64 -5.08
N ARG A 64 18.75 -17.73 -5.83
CA ARG A 64 18.54 -17.71 -7.27
C ARG A 64 17.23 -17.02 -7.65
N ALA A 65 16.11 -17.35 -7.00
CA ALA A 65 14.81 -16.74 -7.29
C ALA A 65 14.80 -15.24 -6.96
N ALA A 66 15.46 -14.83 -5.87
CA ALA A 66 15.67 -13.42 -5.54
C ALA A 66 16.52 -12.72 -6.62
N GLY A 67 17.59 -13.37 -7.09
CA GLY A 67 18.44 -12.86 -8.17
C GLY A 67 17.70 -12.71 -9.50
N GLU A 68 16.89 -13.70 -9.91
CA GLU A 68 16.07 -13.60 -11.13
C GLU A 68 15.00 -12.51 -11.02
N THR A 69 14.43 -12.31 -9.83
CA THR A 69 13.47 -11.23 -9.59
C THR A 69 14.15 -9.87 -9.73
N LEU A 70 15.37 -9.71 -9.18
CA LEU A 70 16.13 -8.47 -9.29
C LEU A 70 16.57 -8.19 -10.73
N VAL A 71 17.00 -9.22 -11.47
CA VAL A 71 17.36 -9.11 -12.90
C VAL A 71 16.15 -8.67 -13.71
N LYS A 72 14.97 -9.27 -13.49
CA LYS A 72 13.73 -8.89 -14.20
C LYS A 72 13.19 -7.51 -13.79
N ALA A 73 13.56 -7.01 -12.62
CA ALA A 73 13.14 -5.70 -12.12
C ALA A 73 14.04 -4.55 -12.62
N THR A 74 15.19 -4.86 -13.22
CA THR A 74 16.07 -3.86 -13.83
C THR A 74 15.54 -3.55 -15.25
N PRO A 75 15.25 -2.28 -15.58
CA PRO A 75 14.66 -1.90 -16.87
C PRO A 75 15.61 -2.09 -18.06
#